data_AF-A0A6M1TWD3-F1
#
_entry.id   AF-A0A6M1TWD3-F1
#
_cell.length_a   1.000
_cell.length_b   1.000
_cell.length_c   1.000
_cell.angle_alpha   90.00
_cell.angle_beta   90.00
_cell.angle_gamma   90.00
#
_symmetry.space_group_name_H-M   'P 1'
#
loop_
_entity.id
_entity.type
_entity.pdbx_description
1 polymer ?
#
loop_
_entity_poly.entity_id
_entity_poly.type
_entity_poly.pdbx_seq_one_letter_code
_entity_poly.pdbx_strand_id
1 'polypeptide(L)'
;MTCVLMLGSGPSVTEAANWPRAPFDAILAINNAHAVRPDWTHHIHPWDFPEDRRPTPRAGQTTVTQDDFVPAQNAFGGFVYAGGTMAFTAAYWALHALNPRVIAAFGCDMHYPKGQQTHFYGAGTADPLRPDITLQSLEAKSARLMILAAMEGCAMVNLSFGPSRLIFPRISRDRAAHARPMPFDIRLADAALKREDALGYHVPSGRYWEEAHRFDPAELRRIDMLWLSAARMGLAATG
;
A
#
# COMPACT_ATOMS: atom_id res chain seq x y z
N MET A 1 10.27 9.01 16.25
CA MET A 1 10.32 8.70 14.81
C MET A 1 9.51 7.44 14.61
N THR A 2 8.40 7.50 13.88
CA THR A 2 7.39 6.41 13.85
C THR A 2 7.76 5.33 12.85
N CYS A 3 7.76 4.06 13.28
CA CYS A 3 7.87 2.87 12.45
C CYS A 3 6.53 2.12 12.44
N VAL A 4 5.89 2.03 11.27
CA VAL A 4 4.57 1.40 11.09
C VAL A 4 4.74 -0.01 10.54
N LEU A 5 4.14 -1.00 11.21
CA LEU A 5 3.91 -2.33 10.63
C LEU A 5 2.55 -2.34 9.93
N MET A 6 2.54 -2.54 8.62
CA MET A 6 1.32 -2.69 7.84
C MET A 6 1.06 -4.17 7.57
N LEU A 7 -0.07 -4.69 8.04
CA LEU A 7 -0.46 -6.08 7.92
C LEU A 7 -1.55 -6.26 6.86
N GLY A 8 -1.23 -7.05 5.84
CA GLY A 8 -2.16 -7.47 4.80
C GLY A 8 -2.79 -8.83 5.10
N SER A 9 -3.23 -9.52 4.05
CA SER A 9 -3.94 -10.81 4.18
C SER A 9 -3.16 -12.01 3.64
N GLY A 10 -1.94 -11.84 3.14
CA GLY A 10 -1.11 -12.94 2.62
C GLY A 10 -0.86 -14.02 3.69
N PRO A 11 -0.69 -15.30 3.32
CA PRO A 11 -0.68 -16.41 4.28
C PRO A 11 0.39 -16.30 5.38
N SER A 12 1.57 -15.77 5.04
CA SER A 12 2.68 -15.58 5.99
C SER A 12 2.39 -14.54 7.07
N VAL A 13 1.36 -13.70 6.91
CA VAL A 13 1.05 -12.62 7.86
C VAL A 13 0.81 -13.14 9.28
N THR A 14 0.34 -14.37 9.43
CA THR A 14 0.06 -15.02 10.71
C THR A 14 1.30 -15.21 11.57
N GLU A 15 2.50 -15.23 10.97
CA GLU A 15 3.76 -15.25 11.71
C GLU A 15 3.89 -14.04 12.64
N ALA A 16 3.30 -12.90 12.27
CA ALA A 16 3.33 -11.68 13.05
C ALA A 16 2.58 -11.78 14.39
N ALA A 17 1.71 -12.77 14.57
CA ALA A 17 1.04 -13.05 15.85
C ALA A 17 2.04 -13.34 16.98
N ASN A 18 3.18 -13.96 16.62
CA ASN A 18 4.22 -14.39 17.58
C ASN A 18 5.39 -13.41 17.68
N TRP A 19 5.36 -12.28 16.95
CA TRP A 19 6.45 -11.32 16.98
C TRP A 19 6.34 -10.41 18.20
N PRO A 20 7.47 -10.05 18.84
CA PRO A 20 7.48 -8.88 19.71
C PRO A 20 6.99 -7.65 18.93
N ARG A 21 6.32 -6.73 19.61
CA ARG A 21 5.85 -5.48 19.01
C ARG A 21 7.00 -4.64 18.46
N ALA A 22 8.11 -4.56 19.20
CA ALA A 22 9.30 -3.86 18.73
C ALA A 22 9.81 -4.46 17.40
N PRO A 23 10.20 -3.63 16.42
CA PRO A 23 10.51 -2.20 16.55
C PRO A 23 9.36 -1.26 16.13
N PHE A 24 8.11 -1.73 16.12
CA PHE A 24 6.98 -0.98 15.55
C PHE A 24 6.25 -0.15 16.61
N ASP A 25 6.08 1.14 16.32
CA ASP A 25 5.33 2.07 17.16
C ASP A 25 3.82 1.94 16.90
N ALA A 26 3.46 1.68 15.64
CA ALA A 26 2.09 1.49 15.19
C ALA A 26 1.95 0.22 14.35
N ILE A 27 0.78 -0.40 14.44
CA ILE A 27 0.35 -1.56 13.64
C ILE A 27 -0.94 -1.17 12.93
N LEU A 28 -0.86 -1.13 11.60
CA LEU A 28 -1.98 -0.87 10.70
C LEU A 28 -2.47 -2.19 10.13
N ALA A 29 -3.63 -2.63 10.59
CA ALA A 29 -4.27 -3.85 10.14
C ALA A 29 -5.27 -3.56 9.01
N ILE A 30 -5.09 -4.21 7.87
CA ILE A 30 -5.95 -4.04 6.69
C ILE A 30 -7.01 -5.13 6.64
N ASN A 31 -8.29 -4.75 6.51
CA ASN A 31 -9.40 -5.68 6.39
C ASN A 31 -9.34 -6.74 7.51
N ASN A 32 -9.38 -8.03 7.19
CA ASN A 32 -9.35 -9.12 8.19
C ASN A 32 -8.03 -9.22 8.97
N ALA A 33 -6.96 -8.49 8.61
CA ALA A 33 -5.67 -8.58 9.29
C ALA A 33 -5.72 -8.16 10.77
N HIS A 34 -6.81 -7.51 11.21
CA HIS A 34 -7.02 -7.21 12.64
C HIS A 34 -7.07 -8.48 13.50
N ALA A 35 -7.40 -9.64 12.90
CA ALA A 35 -7.44 -10.93 13.59
C ALA A 35 -6.05 -11.54 13.83
N VAL A 36 -5.00 -11.05 13.16
CA VAL A 36 -3.64 -11.59 13.28
C VAL A 36 -3.04 -11.33 14.65
N ARG A 37 -3.26 -10.13 15.19
CA ARG A 37 -2.72 -9.74 16.49
C ARG A 37 -3.68 -8.79 17.22
N PRO A 38 -3.92 -8.96 18.52
CA PRO A 38 -4.93 -8.19 19.25
C PRO A 38 -4.51 -6.75 19.58
N ASP A 39 -3.22 -6.40 19.45
CA ASP A 39 -2.64 -5.10 19.80
C ASP A 39 -2.39 -4.20 18.58
N TRP A 40 -3.14 -4.41 17.48
CA TRP A 40 -3.18 -3.45 16.38
C TRP A 40 -3.54 -2.05 16.89
N THR A 41 -3.07 -1.00 16.23
CA THR A 41 -3.37 0.40 16.61
C THR A 41 -4.41 1.04 15.72
N HIS A 42 -4.37 0.69 14.43
CA HIS A 42 -5.28 1.23 13.43
C HIS A 42 -5.83 0.06 12.61
N HIS A 43 -7.14 0.05 12.40
CA HIS A 43 -7.80 -0.91 11.52
C HIS A 43 -8.42 -0.15 10.35
N ILE A 44 -7.97 -0.44 9.13
CA ILE A 44 -8.45 0.22 7.92
C ILE A 44 -9.21 -0.77 7.03
N HIS A 45 -10.37 -0.37 6.55
CA HIS A 45 -11.22 -1.20 5.69
C HIS A 45 -12.08 -0.35 4.74
N PRO A 46 -12.49 -0.88 3.57
CA PRO A 46 -13.35 -0.16 2.64
C PRO A 46 -14.78 -0.04 3.18
N TRP A 47 -15.59 0.79 2.52
CA TRP A 47 -16.99 1.06 2.90
C TRP A 47 -17.88 -0.20 2.88
N ASP A 48 -17.57 -1.15 2.01
CA ASP A 48 -18.30 -2.40 1.81
C ASP A 48 -17.74 -3.56 2.67
N PHE A 49 -16.80 -3.29 3.60
CA PHE A 49 -16.28 -4.32 4.49
C PHE A 49 -17.37 -4.85 5.44
N PRO A 50 -17.59 -6.18 5.55
CA PRO A 50 -18.70 -6.75 6.30
C PRO A 50 -18.74 -6.33 7.77
N GLU A 51 -19.91 -5.92 8.25
CA GLU A 51 -20.11 -5.43 9.63
C GLU A 51 -19.78 -6.48 10.69
N ASP A 52 -20.14 -7.74 10.44
CA ASP A 52 -19.88 -8.90 11.31
C ASP A 52 -18.38 -9.23 11.45
N ARG A 53 -17.55 -8.69 10.55
CA ARG A 53 -16.09 -8.86 10.58
C ARG A 53 -15.35 -7.64 11.11
N ARG A 54 -16.04 -6.54 11.43
CA ARG A 54 -15.40 -5.36 12.01
C ARG A 54 -15.04 -5.65 13.48
N PRO A 55 -13.79 -5.40 13.91
CA PRO A 55 -13.46 -5.52 15.32
C PRO A 55 -14.10 -4.38 16.11
N THR A 56 -14.45 -4.63 17.38
CA THR A 56 -14.75 -3.55 18.34
C THR A 56 -13.42 -2.95 18.82
N PRO A 57 -13.12 -1.67 18.53
CA PRO A 57 -11.86 -1.05 18.97
C PRO A 57 -11.76 -0.99 20.50
N ARG A 58 -10.59 -1.32 21.02
CA ARG A 58 -10.22 -1.13 22.42
C ARG A 58 -9.63 0.27 22.66
N ALA A 59 -9.30 0.59 23.91
CA ALA A 59 -8.58 1.82 24.22
C ALA A 59 -7.26 1.90 23.41
N GLY A 60 -7.04 3.03 22.73
CA GLY A 60 -5.86 3.24 21.86
C GLY A 60 -5.97 2.61 20.47
N GLN A 61 -7.13 2.03 20.12
CA GLN A 61 -7.41 1.50 18.79
C GLN A 61 -8.34 2.42 18.02
N THR A 62 -8.03 2.65 16.74
CA THR A 62 -8.80 3.53 15.87
C THR A 62 -9.23 2.80 14.61
N THR A 63 -10.51 2.93 14.26
CA THR A 63 -11.03 2.51 12.95
C THR A 63 -10.80 3.64 11.95
N VAL A 64 -10.27 3.29 10.79
CA VAL A 64 -9.99 4.19 9.67
C VAL A 64 -10.93 3.81 8.53
N THR A 65 -11.75 4.77 8.12
CA THR A 65 -12.81 4.60 7.12
C THR A 65 -12.55 5.46 5.88
N GLN A 66 -13.46 5.38 4.90
CA GLN A 66 -13.35 6.18 3.68
C GLN A 66 -13.27 7.69 3.95
N ASP A 67 -13.93 8.16 5.01
CA ASP A 67 -13.92 9.57 5.39
C ASP A 67 -12.52 10.03 5.82
N ASP A 68 -11.69 9.09 6.30
CA ASP A 68 -10.31 9.33 6.69
C ASP A 68 -9.33 9.12 5.53
N PHE A 69 -9.45 8.00 4.80
CA PHE A 69 -8.44 7.62 3.81
C PHE A 69 -8.67 8.24 2.43
N VAL A 70 -9.88 8.65 2.06
CA VAL A 70 -10.13 9.28 0.74
C VAL A 70 -9.42 10.64 0.65
N PRO A 71 -9.57 11.57 1.63
CA PRO A 71 -8.83 12.83 1.60
C PRO A 71 -7.30 12.62 1.63
N ALA A 72 -6.83 11.69 2.46
CA ALA A 72 -5.41 11.35 2.56
C ALA A 72 -4.84 10.84 1.23
N GLN A 73 -5.55 9.95 0.54
CA GLN A 73 -5.12 9.41 -0.75
C GLN A 73 -5.22 10.47 -1.87
N ASN A 74 -6.21 11.36 -1.82
CA ASN A 74 -6.34 12.49 -2.75
C ASN A 74 -5.18 13.49 -2.62
N ALA A 75 -4.64 13.70 -1.42
CA ALA A 75 -3.43 14.51 -1.21
C ALA A 75 -2.21 13.98 -1.99
N PHE A 76 -2.23 12.69 -2.36
CA PHE A 76 -1.20 12.04 -3.18
C PHE A 76 -1.70 11.70 -4.60
N GLY A 77 -2.67 12.44 -5.15
CA GLY A 77 -3.14 12.29 -6.53
C GLY A 77 -4.33 11.34 -6.72
N GLY A 78 -4.87 10.78 -5.65
CA GLY A 78 -6.11 10.00 -5.68
C GLY A 78 -5.96 8.57 -6.22
N PHE A 79 -7.09 7.87 -6.31
CA PHE A 79 -7.14 6.41 -6.47
C PHE A 79 -6.69 5.91 -7.84
N VAL A 80 -6.91 6.69 -8.91
CA VAL A 80 -6.56 6.29 -10.27
C VAL A 80 -5.04 6.08 -10.42
N TYR A 81 -4.26 7.01 -9.88
CA TYR A 81 -2.80 6.93 -9.93
C TYR A 81 -2.21 6.07 -8.82
N ALA A 82 -2.79 6.10 -7.62
CA ALA A 82 -2.32 5.34 -6.46
C ALA A 82 -2.57 3.83 -6.53
N GLY A 83 -3.59 3.39 -7.28
CA GLY A 83 -4.04 2.01 -7.37
C GLY A 83 -5.14 1.68 -6.35
N GLY A 84 -6.21 1.03 -6.81
CA GLY A 84 -7.43 0.75 -6.03
C GLY A 84 -7.36 -0.47 -5.11
N THR A 85 -6.21 -0.75 -4.50
CA THR A 85 -6.08 -1.83 -3.50
C THR A 85 -6.04 -1.27 -2.08
N MET A 86 -6.57 -2.02 -1.12
CA MET A 86 -6.52 -1.59 0.28
C MET A 86 -5.11 -1.50 0.85
N ALA A 87 -4.13 -2.23 0.31
CA ALA A 87 -2.73 -2.09 0.72
C ALA A 87 -2.11 -0.76 0.27
N PHE A 88 -2.45 -0.27 -0.93
CA PHE A 88 -2.03 1.08 -1.32
C PHE A 88 -2.79 2.16 -0.55
N THR A 89 -4.11 2.02 -0.40
CA THR A 89 -4.93 2.95 0.39
C THR A 89 -4.45 3.07 1.84
N ALA A 90 -4.15 1.94 2.49
CA ALA A 90 -3.58 1.90 3.83
C ALA A 90 -2.22 2.61 3.91
N ALA A 91 -1.33 2.38 2.94
CA ALA A 91 -0.01 2.99 2.93
C ALA A 91 -0.07 4.51 2.70
N TYR A 92 -0.90 5.00 1.77
CA TYR A 92 -1.08 6.44 1.56
C TYR A 92 -1.74 7.12 2.76
N TRP A 93 -2.74 6.47 3.38
CA TRP A 93 -3.32 6.98 4.63
C TRP A 93 -2.27 7.03 5.74
N ALA A 94 -1.46 5.98 5.92
CA ALA A 94 -0.42 5.96 6.94
C ALA A 94 0.63 7.06 6.69
N LEU A 95 1.05 7.23 5.44
CA LEU A 95 1.98 8.28 5.04
C LEU A 95 1.45 9.67 5.41
N HIS A 96 0.19 9.95 5.06
CA HIS A 96 -0.48 11.21 5.35
C HIS A 96 -0.71 11.45 6.85
N ALA A 97 -1.36 10.49 7.53
CA ALA A 97 -1.91 10.69 8.86
C ALA A 97 -0.89 10.45 9.98
N LEU A 98 0.08 9.56 9.77
CA LEU A 98 1.05 9.17 10.79
C LEU A 98 2.44 9.78 10.56
N ASN A 99 2.69 10.38 9.39
CA ASN A 99 3.98 10.93 8.95
C ASN A 99 5.18 10.05 9.40
N PRO A 100 5.19 8.75 9.01
CA PRO A 100 6.15 7.81 9.53
C PRO A 100 7.50 7.96 8.86
N ARG A 101 8.54 7.47 9.54
CA ARG A 101 9.86 7.30 8.92
C ARG A 101 9.96 6.01 8.12
N VAL A 102 9.20 4.98 8.52
CA VAL A 102 9.20 3.67 7.87
C VAL A 102 7.79 3.11 7.87
N ILE A 103 7.36 2.57 6.72
CA ILE A 103 6.22 1.68 6.60
C ILE A 103 6.74 0.32 6.15
N ALA A 104 6.65 -0.66 7.04
CA ALA A 104 7.05 -2.04 6.80
C ALA A 104 5.82 -2.89 6.45
N ALA A 105 5.74 -3.32 5.19
CA ALA A 105 4.64 -4.13 4.69
C ALA A 105 4.91 -5.62 4.96
N PHE A 106 3.91 -6.33 5.49
CA PHE A 106 3.94 -7.78 5.66
C PHE A 106 2.61 -8.41 5.26
N GLY A 107 2.65 -9.49 4.48
CA GLY A 107 1.44 -10.10 3.94
C GLY A 107 0.66 -9.22 2.95
N CYS A 108 1.29 -8.18 2.38
CA CYS A 108 0.70 -7.26 1.40
C CYS A 108 1.12 -7.63 -0.03
N ASP A 109 1.45 -8.89 -0.28
CA ASP A 109 2.27 -9.28 -1.44
C ASP A 109 1.60 -9.15 -2.80
N MET A 110 0.27 -9.05 -2.81
CA MET A 110 -0.55 -8.99 -4.02
C MET A 110 -0.23 -10.10 -5.04
N HIS A 111 0.16 -11.27 -4.52
CA HIS A 111 0.48 -12.46 -5.32
C HIS A 111 -0.61 -13.51 -5.14
N TYR A 112 -1.27 -13.88 -6.25
CA TYR A 112 -2.48 -14.70 -6.24
C TYR A 112 -2.38 -15.88 -7.21
N PRO A 113 -1.56 -16.90 -6.91
CA PRO A 113 -1.44 -18.08 -7.77
C PRO A 113 -2.75 -18.87 -7.79
N LYS A 114 -3.18 -19.29 -8.99
CA LYS A 114 -4.41 -20.08 -9.17
C LYS A 114 -4.31 -21.40 -8.40
N GLY A 115 -5.38 -21.77 -7.71
CA GLY A 115 -5.49 -23.06 -7.01
C GLY A 115 -4.75 -23.14 -5.67
N GLN A 116 -4.20 -22.03 -5.15
CA GLN A 116 -3.53 -21.99 -3.85
C GLN A 116 -4.31 -21.15 -2.84
N GLN A 117 -4.03 -21.37 -1.56
CA GLN A 117 -4.49 -20.49 -0.49
C GLN A 117 -3.76 -19.15 -0.61
N THR A 118 -4.48 -18.10 -0.99
CA THR A 118 -3.93 -16.76 -1.21
C THR A 118 -4.12 -15.83 -0.02
N HIS A 119 -4.99 -16.20 0.92
CA HIS A 119 -5.26 -15.43 2.14
C HIS A 119 -5.13 -16.32 3.39
N PHE A 120 -4.73 -15.76 4.53
CA PHE A 120 -4.58 -16.54 5.76
C PHE A 120 -5.90 -17.15 6.28
N TYR A 121 -7.05 -16.60 5.85
CA TYR A 121 -8.40 -17.10 6.15
C TYR A 121 -9.02 -17.93 5.01
N GLY A 122 -8.21 -18.40 4.05
CA GLY A 122 -8.63 -19.26 2.93
C GLY A 122 -8.52 -18.56 1.57
N ALA A 123 -9.56 -18.68 0.73
CA ALA A 123 -9.66 -17.96 -0.53
C ALA A 123 -10.47 -16.66 -0.33
N GLY A 124 -9.86 -15.51 -0.61
CA GLY A 124 -10.59 -14.24 -0.63
C GLY A 124 -11.59 -14.19 -1.79
N THR A 125 -12.82 -13.73 -1.53
CA THR A 125 -13.90 -13.61 -2.53
C THR A 125 -13.81 -12.35 -3.38
N ALA A 126 -13.16 -11.28 -2.89
CA ALA A 126 -12.91 -10.08 -3.69
C ALA A 126 -11.62 -10.28 -4.50
N ASP A 127 -11.76 -10.54 -5.80
CA ASP A 127 -10.64 -10.72 -6.72
C ASP A 127 -9.76 -9.45 -6.72
N PRO A 128 -8.55 -9.51 -6.14
CA PRO A 128 -7.64 -8.37 -6.08
C PRO A 128 -6.96 -8.11 -7.44
N LEU A 129 -7.23 -8.93 -8.46
CA LEU A 129 -6.80 -8.76 -9.85
C LEU A 129 -7.99 -8.62 -10.80
N ARG A 130 -9.14 -8.12 -10.31
CA ARG A 130 -10.26 -7.75 -11.17
C ARG A 130 -9.75 -6.89 -12.36
N PRO A 131 -10.35 -7.00 -13.56
CA PRO A 131 -9.98 -6.18 -14.69
C PRO A 131 -10.32 -4.70 -14.40
N ASP A 132 -9.38 -4.00 -13.77
CA ASP A 132 -9.52 -2.63 -13.29
C ASP A 132 -8.40 -1.76 -13.85
N ILE A 133 -8.76 -0.57 -14.30
CA ILE A 133 -7.82 0.36 -14.92
C ILE A 133 -6.69 0.79 -13.97
N THR A 134 -6.96 0.81 -12.66
CA THR A 134 -6.01 1.22 -11.62
C THR A 134 -5.05 0.10 -11.22
N LEU A 135 -5.28 -1.13 -11.68
CA LEU A 135 -4.52 -2.33 -11.31
C LEU A 135 -3.69 -2.90 -12.47
N GLN A 136 -3.57 -2.16 -13.59
CA GLN A 136 -2.84 -2.61 -14.79
C GLN A 136 -1.37 -2.93 -14.54
N SER A 137 -0.72 -2.24 -13.59
CA SER A 137 0.63 -2.56 -13.13
C SER A 137 0.78 -2.31 -11.63
N LEU A 138 0.62 -3.37 -10.83
CA LEU A 138 0.82 -3.30 -9.38
C LEU A 138 2.26 -2.91 -9.00
N GLU A 139 3.26 -3.36 -9.77
CA GLU A 139 4.65 -2.97 -9.60
C GLU A 139 4.81 -1.46 -9.75
N ALA A 140 4.21 -0.85 -10.79
CA ALA A 140 4.29 0.58 -10.99
C ALA A 140 3.58 1.38 -9.89
N LYS A 141 2.42 0.89 -9.41
CA LYS A 141 1.73 1.49 -8.27
C LYS A 141 2.58 1.42 -6.99
N SER A 142 3.27 0.31 -6.77
CA SER A 142 4.23 0.19 -5.67
C SER A 142 5.46 1.09 -5.87
N ALA A 143 5.94 1.28 -7.11
CA ALA A 143 7.03 2.21 -7.42
C ALA A 143 6.65 3.64 -7.08
N ARG A 144 5.48 4.09 -7.54
CA ARG A 144 4.92 5.41 -7.25
C ARG A 144 4.84 5.64 -5.74
N LEU A 145 4.22 4.71 -5.01
CA LEU A 145 4.10 4.81 -3.55
C LEU A 145 5.47 4.88 -2.86
N MET A 146 6.43 4.03 -3.26
CA MET A 146 7.78 4.05 -2.68
C MET A 146 8.49 5.37 -2.91
N ILE A 147 8.36 5.95 -4.11
CA ILE A 147 9.01 7.23 -4.46
C ILE A 147 8.34 8.40 -3.74
N LEU A 148 7.00 8.44 -3.69
CA LEU A 148 6.29 9.50 -2.95
C LEU A 148 6.58 9.42 -1.45
N ALA A 149 6.60 8.22 -0.87
CA ALA A 149 7.05 8.04 0.50
C ALA A 149 8.50 8.54 0.69
N ALA A 150 9.39 8.25 -0.26
CA ALA A 150 10.78 8.72 -0.19
C ALA A 150 10.90 10.25 -0.24
N MET A 151 10.06 10.93 -1.03
CA MET A 151 9.98 12.39 -1.08
C MET A 151 9.54 12.98 0.28
N GLU A 152 8.67 12.27 1.00
CA GLU A 152 8.25 12.60 2.38
C GLU A 152 9.24 12.12 3.46
N GLY A 153 10.41 11.59 3.07
CA GLY A 153 11.41 11.06 4.01
C GLY A 153 11.05 9.72 4.67
N CYS A 154 10.02 9.03 4.15
CA CYS A 154 9.57 7.72 4.60
C CYS A 154 10.16 6.58 3.75
N ALA A 155 10.67 5.53 4.40
CA ALA A 155 11.10 4.30 3.75
C ALA A 155 9.94 3.30 3.63
N MET A 156 9.68 2.81 2.42
CA MET A 156 8.83 1.62 2.22
C MET A 156 9.71 0.38 2.19
N VAL A 157 9.35 -0.66 2.94
CA VAL A 157 10.10 -1.93 3.00
C VAL A 157 9.16 -3.13 3.02
N ASN A 158 9.61 -4.26 2.49
CA ASN A 158 8.85 -5.51 2.52
C ASN A 158 9.48 -6.51 3.49
N LEU A 159 8.69 -7.05 4.42
CA LEU A 159 9.10 -8.07 5.37
C LEU A 159 8.77 -9.49 4.90
N SER A 160 7.94 -9.63 3.86
CA SER A 160 7.68 -10.93 3.21
C SER A 160 8.91 -11.33 2.39
N PHE A 161 9.28 -12.61 2.42
CA PHE A 161 10.35 -13.20 1.57
C PHE A 161 9.81 -14.03 0.40
N GLY A 162 8.50 -14.30 0.36
CA GLY A 162 7.85 -15.00 -0.75
C GLY A 162 7.63 -14.11 -1.99
N PRO A 163 7.05 -14.66 -3.08
CA PRO A 163 6.70 -13.88 -4.26
C PRO A 163 5.82 -12.68 -3.93
N SER A 164 6.14 -11.52 -4.51
CA SER A 164 5.47 -10.25 -4.21
C SER A 164 5.45 -9.37 -5.46
N ARG A 165 4.37 -8.62 -5.66
CA ARG A 165 4.27 -7.55 -6.68
C ARG A 165 4.78 -6.22 -6.15
N LEU A 166 4.99 -6.11 -4.84
CA LEU A 166 5.59 -4.92 -4.22
C LEU A 166 7.09 -4.90 -4.51
N ILE A 167 7.57 -3.83 -5.14
CA ILE A 167 9.00 -3.68 -5.45
C ILE A 167 9.84 -3.14 -4.28
N PHE A 168 9.24 -2.96 -3.10
CA PHE A 168 9.94 -2.42 -1.94
C PHE A 168 11.16 -3.28 -1.58
N PRO A 169 12.27 -2.68 -1.12
CA PRO A 169 13.43 -3.43 -0.64
C PRO A 169 13.02 -4.41 0.45
N ARG A 170 13.48 -5.65 0.32
CA ARG A 170 13.22 -6.72 1.29
C ARG A 170 14.23 -6.65 2.43
N ILE A 171 13.74 -6.65 3.66
CA ILE A 171 14.58 -6.62 4.85
C ILE A 171 14.00 -7.51 5.94
N SER A 172 14.84 -7.92 6.89
CA SER A 172 14.37 -8.57 8.11
C SER A 172 13.70 -7.57 9.05
N ARG A 173 12.78 -8.07 9.89
CA ARG A 173 12.01 -7.27 10.86
C ARG A 173 12.88 -6.41 11.77
N ASP A 174 13.97 -6.96 12.29
CA ASP A 174 14.90 -6.29 13.19
C ASP A 174 15.60 -5.08 12.55
N ARG A 175 15.63 -5.01 11.22
CA ARG A 175 16.22 -3.90 10.46
C ARG A 175 15.21 -2.81 10.12
N ALA A 176 13.91 -3.02 10.34
CA ALA A 176 12.84 -2.13 9.88
C ALA A 176 13.01 -0.69 10.37
N ALA A 177 13.20 -0.45 11.67
CA ALA A 177 13.35 0.91 12.21
C ALA A 177 14.59 1.66 11.67
N HIS A 178 15.56 0.94 11.10
CA HIS A 178 16.78 1.50 10.53
C HIS A 178 16.74 1.64 9.02
N ALA A 179 15.63 1.29 8.36
CA ALA A 179 15.46 1.50 6.92
C ALA A 179 15.61 2.99 6.55
N ARG A 180 15.99 3.23 5.29
CA ARG A 180 16.07 4.55 4.69
C ARG A 180 15.33 4.56 3.36
N PRO A 181 14.79 5.71 2.95
CA PRO A 181 14.25 5.86 1.62
C PRO A 181 15.25 5.41 0.55
N MET A 182 14.77 4.67 -0.44
CA MET A 182 15.58 4.26 -1.58
C MET A 182 15.86 5.45 -2.50
N PRO A 183 17.05 5.56 -3.10
CA PRO A 183 17.29 6.58 -4.12
C PRO A 183 16.43 6.29 -5.36
N PHE A 184 16.05 7.35 -6.06
CA PHE A 184 15.22 7.28 -7.27
C PHE A 184 15.64 8.38 -8.26
N ASP A 185 15.25 8.25 -9.53
CA ASP A 185 15.47 9.30 -10.52
C ASP A 185 14.41 10.40 -10.35
N ILE A 186 14.82 11.53 -9.76
CA ILE A 186 13.95 12.68 -9.52
C ILE A 186 13.37 13.29 -10.80
N ARG A 187 14.10 13.22 -11.93
CA ARG A 187 13.63 13.80 -13.20
C ARG A 187 12.51 12.97 -13.79
N LEU A 188 12.61 11.64 -13.70
CA LEU A 188 11.56 10.74 -14.16
C LEU A 188 10.33 10.79 -13.24
N ALA A 189 10.53 10.92 -11.93
CA ALA A 189 9.44 11.11 -10.98
C ALA A 189 8.70 12.44 -11.23
N ASP A 190 9.42 13.54 -11.44
CA ASP A 190 8.83 14.84 -11.80
C ASP A 190 8.08 14.78 -13.15
N ALA A 191 8.62 14.09 -14.15
CA ALA A 191 7.94 13.86 -15.42
C ALA A 191 6.63 13.06 -15.25
N ALA A 192 6.62 12.06 -14.36
CA ALA A 192 5.42 11.29 -14.05
C ALA A 192 4.36 12.17 -13.37
N LEU A 193 4.74 12.95 -12.36
CA LEU A 193 3.85 13.87 -11.65
C LEU A 193 3.24 14.93 -12.59
N LYS A 194 4.05 15.54 -13.45
CA LYS A 194 3.57 16.49 -14.47
C LYS A 194 2.58 15.85 -15.44
N ARG A 195 2.79 14.57 -15.78
CA ARG A 195 1.85 13.85 -16.65
C ARG A 195 0.54 13.52 -15.93
N GLU A 196 0.60 13.15 -14.66
CA GLU A 196 -0.60 12.95 -13.82
C GLU A 196 -1.41 14.25 -13.72
N ASP A 197 -0.74 15.38 -13.41
CA ASP A 197 -1.37 16.69 -13.32
C ASP A 197 -2.03 17.12 -14.65
N ALA A 198 -1.32 16.97 -15.77
CA ALA A 198 -1.84 17.31 -17.09
C ALA A 198 -3.05 16.48 -17.53
N LEU A 199 -3.18 15.23 -17.06
CA LEU A 199 -4.33 14.37 -17.34
C LEU A 199 -5.51 14.65 -16.40
N GLY A 200 -5.24 15.03 -15.15
CA GLY A 200 -6.26 15.41 -14.18
C GLY A 200 -7.25 14.29 -13.88
N TYR A 201 -6.81 13.03 -13.82
CA TYR A 201 -7.67 11.87 -13.50
C TYR A 201 -7.96 11.77 -12.00
N HIS A 202 -8.28 12.92 -11.40
CA HIS A 202 -8.69 13.05 -10.01
C HIS A 202 -10.20 12.89 -9.89
N VAL A 203 -10.62 12.09 -8.91
CA VAL A 203 -12.02 11.85 -8.54
C VAL A 203 -12.13 12.07 -7.03
N PRO A 204 -12.56 13.27 -6.59
CA PRO A 204 -12.52 13.64 -5.16
C PRO A 204 -13.26 12.68 -4.24
N SER A 205 -14.32 12.02 -4.72
CA SER A 205 -15.09 11.04 -3.95
C SER A 205 -14.35 9.72 -3.71
N GLY A 206 -13.25 9.47 -4.43
CA GLY A 206 -12.58 8.17 -4.48
C GLY A 206 -13.31 7.11 -5.33
N ARG A 207 -14.55 7.38 -5.77
CA ARG A 207 -15.39 6.46 -6.55
C ARG A 207 -15.07 6.51 -8.05
N TYR A 208 -13.81 6.31 -8.40
CA TYR A 208 -13.32 6.46 -9.77
C TYR A 208 -14.04 5.58 -10.81
N TRP A 209 -14.65 4.47 -10.39
CA TRP A 209 -15.42 3.60 -11.28
C TRP A 209 -16.67 4.27 -11.87
N GLU A 210 -17.24 5.27 -11.19
CA GLU A 210 -18.36 6.08 -11.71
C GLU A 210 -17.92 6.96 -12.89
N GLU A 211 -16.62 7.18 -13.00
CA GLU A 211 -15.97 8.10 -13.93
C GLU A 211 -14.99 7.38 -14.86
N ALA A 212 -15.02 6.04 -14.91
CA ALA A 212 -14.03 5.22 -15.60
C ALA A 212 -13.90 5.54 -17.10
N HIS A 213 -14.96 6.03 -17.73
CA HIS A 213 -14.99 6.45 -19.13
C HIS A 213 -14.08 7.64 -19.45
N ARG A 214 -13.66 8.42 -18.44
CA ARG A 214 -12.75 9.58 -18.60
C ARG A 214 -11.29 9.17 -18.78
N PHE A 215 -10.92 7.96 -18.39
CA PHE A 215 -9.52 7.56 -18.23
C PHE A 215 -9.03 6.77 -19.45
N ASP A 216 -7.87 7.16 -19.97
CA ASP A 216 -7.20 6.41 -21.05
C ASP A 216 -6.24 5.36 -20.46
N PRO A 217 -6.49 4.05 -20.67
CA PRO A 217 -5.57 2.99 -20.28
C PRO A 217 -4.15 3.13 -20.83
N ALA A 218 -4.00 3.65 -22.06
CA ALA A 218 -2.69 3.82 -22.68
C ALA A 218 -1.87 4.92 -21.99
N GLU A 219 -2.51 6.00 -21.56
CA GLU A 219 -1.86 7.06 -20.80
C GLU A 219 -1.43 6.59 -19.42
N LEU A 220 -2.28 5.81 -18.74
CA LEU A 220 -1.92 5.22 -17.46
C LEU A 220 -0.73 4.27 -17.58
N ARG A 221 -0.67 3.44 -18.63
CA ARG A 221 0.52 2.61 -18.89
C ARG A 221 1.79 3.43 -19.10
N ARG A 222 1.71 4.59 -19.77
CA ARG A 222 2.88 5.47 -19.95
C ARG A 222 3.35 6.04 -18.62
N ILE A 223 2.43 6.48 -17.75
CA ILE A 223 2.77 6.94 -16.39
C ILE A 223 3.38 5.80 -15.57
N ASP A 224 2.78 4.62 -15.61
CA ASP A 224 3.27 3.44 -14.88
C ASP A 224 4.73 3.10 -15.28
N MET A 225 5.06 3.22 -16.57
CA MET A 225 6.42 3.04 -17.07
C MET A 225 7.40 4.11 -16.58
N LEU A 226 6.96 5.36 -16.42
CA LEU A 226 7.79 6.42 -15.83
C LEU A 226 8.13 6.12 -14.37
N TRP A 227 7.13 5.73 -13.56
CA TRP A 227 7.33 5.37 -12.16
C TRP A 227 8.27 4.17 -11.98
N LEU A 228 8.07 3.12 -12.78
CA LEU A 228 8.97 1.96 -12.79
C LEU A 228 10.40 2.37 -13.14
N SER A 229 10.57 3.20 -14.17
CA SER A 229 11.88 3.66 -14.61
C SER A 229 12.57 4.52 -13.55
N ALA A 230 11.82 5.38 -12.86
CA ALA A 230 12.33 6.20 -11.76
C ALA A 230 12.84 5.35 -10.58
N ALA A 231 12.17 4.24 -10.27
CA ALA A 231 12.53 3.36 -9.16
C ALA A 231 13.76 2.47 -9.44
N ARG A 232 14.13 2.24 -10.71
CA ARG A 232 15.23 1.33 -11.09
C ARG A 232 16.58 1.69 -10.45
N MET A 233 16.88 2.98 -10.30
CA MET A 233 18.14 3.43 -9.68
C MET A 233 18.33 2.87 -8.27
N GLY A 234 17.26 2.86 -7.47
CA GLY A 234 17.30 2.28 -6.13
C GLY A 234 17.43 0.77 -6.15
N LEU A 235 16.63 0.09 -6.97
CA LEU A 235 16.59 -1.37 -7.02
C LEU A 235 17.92 -1.99 -7.46
N ALA A 236 18.63 -1.36 -8.40
CA ALA A 236 19.95 -1.80 -8.86
C ALA A 236 21.05 -1.65 -7.79
N ALA A 237 20.85 -0.79 -6.78
CA ALA A 237 21.81 -0.60 -5.70
C ALA A 237 21.65 -1.63 -4.55
N THR A 238 20.62 -2.47 -4.60
CA THR A 238 20.27 -3.44 -3.56
C THR A 238 20.28 -4.91 -4.00
N GLY A 239 20.50 -5.17 -5.29
CA GLY A 239 20.65 -6.51 -5.86
C GLY A 239 22.12 -6.86 -6.05
#